data_AF-A0A2S8DE32-F1
#
_entry.id   AF-A0A2S8DE32-F1
#
_cell.length_a   1.000
_cell.length_b   1.000
_cell.length_c   1.000
_cell.angle_alpha   90.00
_cell.angle_beta   90.00
_cell.angle_gamma   90.00
#
_symmetry.space_group_name_H-M   'P 1'
#
loop_
_entity.id
_entity.type
_entity.pdbx_description
1 polymer ?
#
loop_
_entity_poly.entity_id
_entity_poly.type
_entity_poly.pdbx_seq_one_letter_code
_entity_poly.pdbx_strand_id
1 'polypeptide(L)'
;MEALLQLKGIDKAFPGVKALSGAALNVYPGRVMALVGENGAGNTRGVDVGAKKEIYQLINQFNADGLSIILVSSEMPEVLGMSDRIIVMHEGHLSGEFTREQATQEVLMAAAVGKLNRVNQE
;
A
#
# COMPACT_ATOMS: atom_id res chain seq x y z
N MET A 1 10.00 -15.35 5.83
CA MET A 1 8.62 -15.83 5.56
C MET A 1 8.45 -15.90 4.05
N GLU A 2 7.85 -16.96 3.52
CA GLU A 2 7.60 -17.10 2.08
C GLU A 2 6.36 -16.29 1.67
N ALA A 3 6.35 -15.76 0.44
CA ALA A 3 5.21 -15.01 -0.08
C ALA A 3 4.13 -15.98 -0.58
N LEU A 4 2.86 -15.72 -0.24
CA LEU A 4 1.70 -16.43 -0.79
C LEU A 4 1.49 -16.11 -2.28
N LEU A 5 1.75 -14.86 -2.67
CA LEU A 5 1.65 -14.39 -4.04
C LEU A 5 2.85 -13.49 -4.34
N GLN A 6 3.49 -13.75 -5.49
CA GLN A 6 4.58 -12.96 -6.02
C GLN A 6 4.20 -12.43 -7.40
N LEU A 7 4.11 -11.11 -7.53
CA LEU A 7 3.91 -10.41 -8.79
C LEU A 7 5.20 -9.69 -9.16
N LYS A 8 5.66 -9.85 -10.41
CA LYS A 8 6.88 -9.21 -10.92
C LYS A 8 6.63 -8.71 -12.33
N GLY A 9 7.21 -7.56 -12.68
CA GLY A 9 7.14 -7.02 -14.03
C GLY A 9 5.73 -6.65 -14.48
N ILE A 10 4.88 -6.16 -13.57
CA ILE A 10 3.51 -5.79 -13.88
C ILE A 10 3.50 -4.43 -14.60
N ASP A 11 3.13 -4.47 -15.88
CA ASP A 11 2.85 -3.28 -16.69
C ASP A 11 1.34 -3.15 -16.93
N LYS A 12 0.83 -1.91 -16.86
CA LYS A 12 -0.57 -1.61 -17.19
C LYS A 12 -0.67 -0.26 -17.85
N ALA A 13 -1.36 -0.21 -18.98
CA ALA A 13 -1.68 1.03 -19.69
C ALA A 13 -3.18 1.11 -20.03
N PHE A 14 -3.66 2.34 -20.11
CA PHE A 14 -4.95 2.77 -20.65
C PHE A 14 -4.67 3.78 -21.79
N PRO A 15 -5.62 4.09 -22.68
CA PRO A 15 -5.40 5.08 -23.74
C PRO A 15 -4.88 6.40 -23.18
N GLY A 16 -3.66 6.79 -23.57
CA GLY A 16 -3.00 8.03 -23.12
C GLY A 16 -2.35 7.99 -21.73
N VAL A 17 -2.46 6.90 -20.96
CA VAL A 17 -1.95 6.82 -19.58
C VAL A 17 -1.24 5.48 -19.33
N LYS A 18 0.06 5.51 -18.98
CA LYS A 18 0.76 4.34 -18.41
C LYS A 18 0.52 4.30 -16.91
N ALA A 19 -0.32 3.38 -16.45
CA ALA A 19 -0.74 3.28 -15.05
C ALA A 19 0.27 2.52 -14.18
N LEU A 20 0.89 1.46 -14.70
CA LEU A 20 1.94 0.68 -14.02
C LEU A 20 3.09 0.42 -14.98
N SER A 21 4.31 0.48 -14.45
CA SER A 21 5.55 0.26 -15.18
C SER A 21 6.48 -0.67 -14.38
N GLY A 22 6.55 -1.94 -14.77
CA GLY A 22 7.42 -2.94 -14.15
C GLY A 22 7.18 -3.18 -12.65
N ALA A 23 5.97 -2.99 -12.15
CA ALA A 23 5.68 -3.09 -10.72
C ALA A 23 5.86 -4.54 -10.20
N ALA A 24 6.32 -4.66 -8.96
CA ALA A 24 6.47 -5.92 -8.24
C ALA A 24 5.83 -5.86 -6.85
N LEU A 25 5.14 -6.91 -6.44
CA LEU A 25 4.42 -6.97 -5.16
C LEU A 25 4.54 -8.39 -4.58
N ASN A 26 4.84 -8.45 -3.29
CA ASN A 26 4.80 -9.69 -2.52
C ASN A 26 3.64 -9.63 -1.50
N VAL A 27 2.81 -10.66 -1.49
CA VAL A 27 1.73 -10.84 -0.50
C VAL A 27 2.16 -11.91 0.49
N TYR A 28 2.13 -11.59 1.79
CA TYR A 28 2.57 -12.50 2.85
C TYR A 28 1.37 -13.05 3.65
N PRO A 29 1.44 -14.31 4.15
CA PRO A 29 0.39 -14.90 4.98
C PRO A 29 0.13 -14.10 6.25
N GLY A 30 -1.14 -13.86 6.59
CA GLY A 30 -1.55 -13.22 7.85
C GLY A 30 -0.97 -11.82 8.05
N ARG A 31 -0.87 -11.05 6.96
CA ARG A 31 -0.38 -9.67 6.96
C ARG A 31 -1.36 -8.75 6.28
N VAL A 32 -1.48 -7.53 6.83
CA VAL A 32 -2.11 -6.41 6.16
C VAL A 32 -1.05 -5.63 5.41
N MET A 33 -1.17 -5.56 4.09
CA MET A 33 -0.24 -4.84 3.22
C MET A 33 -0.96 -3.70 2.54
N ALA A 34 -0.52 -2.46 2.78
CA ALA A 34 -1.09 -1.29 2.13
C ALA A 34 -0.38 -0.97 0.83
N LEU A 35 -1.17 -0.64 -0.20
CA LEU A 35 -0.72 0.00 -1.42
C LEU A 35 -1.18 1.46 -1.39
N VAL A 36 -0.21 2.37 -1.41
CA VAL A 36 -0.40 3.82 -1.43
C VAL A 36 0.09 4.33 -2.77
N GLY A 37 -0.67 5.17 -3.44
CA GLY A 37 -0.26 5.78 -4.70
C GLY A 37 -0.63 7.25 -4.78
N GLU A 38 -0.11 7.92 -5.79
CA GLU A 38 -0.52 9.28 -6.15
C GLU A 38 -2.02 9.30 -6.37
N ASN A 39 -2.72 10.20 -5.66
CA ASN A 39 -4.17 10.37 -5.63
C ASN A 39 -4.84 10.09 -6.99
N GLY A 40 -5.25 8.84 -7.22
CA GLY A 40 -5.77 8.37 -8.51
C GLY A 40 -6.70 7.16 -8.40
N ALA A 41 -6.59 6.37 -7.32
CA ALA A 41 -7.66 5.46 -6.94
C ALA A 41 -8.65 6.25 -6.09
N GLY A 42 -9.77 6.68 -6.67
CA GLY A 42 -10.87 7.31 -5.96
C GLY A 42 -11.38 6.41 -4.83
N ASN A 43 -10.78 6.52 -3.65
CA ASN A 43 -11.15 5.78 -2.46
C ASN A 43 -11.94 6.76 -1.55
N THR A 44 -13.21 6.42 -1.35
CA THR A 44 -14.09 6.78 -0.22
C THR A 44 -14.11 8.23 0.30
N ARG A 45 -14.08 9.24 -0.58
CA ARG A 45 -14.63 10.57 -0.24
C ARG A 45 -16.14 10.46 0.04
N GLY A 46 -16.53 10.03 1.24
CA GLY A 46 -17.95 9.92 1.65
C GLY A 46 -18.32 8.86 2.69
N VAL A 47 -17.39 8.07 3.24
CA VAL A 47 -17.71 7.13 4.34
C VAL A 47 -17.57 7.86 5.68
N ASP A 48 -18.63 7.83 6.48
CA ASP A 48 -18.64 8.43 7.83
C ASP A 48 -17.60 7.77 8.75
N VAL A 49 -17.09 8.54 9.72
CA VAL A 49 -16.05 8.10 10.66
C VAL A 49 -16.47 6.85 11.44
N GLY A 50 -17.77 6.70 11.74
CA GLY A 50 -18.30 5.51 12.41
C GLY A 50 -18.18 4.24 11.56
N ALA A 51 -18.59 4.31 10.30
CA ALA A 51 -18.53 3.18 9.38
C ALA A 51 -17.08 2.73 9.08
N LYS A 52 -16.13 3.68 9.01
CA LYS A 52 -14.71 3.34 8.87
C LYS A 52 -14.18 2.51 10.04
N LYS A 53 -14.57 2.85 11.26
CA LYS A 53 -14.14 2.12 12.46
C LYS A 53 -14.62 0.66 12.44
N GLU A 54 -15.84 0.41 11.97
CA GLU A 54 -16.36 -0.96 11.80
C GLU A 54 -15.55 -1.74 10.75
N ILE A 55 -15.22 -1.11 9.63
CA ILE A 55 -14.35 -1.70 8.60
C ILE A 55 -12.98 -2.07 9.19
N TYR A 56 -12.36 -1.20 9.98
CA TYR A 56 -11.07 -1.50 10.61
C TYR A 56 -11.15 -2.68 11.58
N GLN A 57 -12.25 -2.78 12.33
CA GLN A 57 -12.48 -3.90 13.23
C GLN A 57 -12.61 -5.22 12.46
N LEU A 58 -13.32 -5.22 11.34
CA LEU A 58 -13.42 -6.38 10.45
C LEU A 58 -12.06 -6.77 9.85
N ILE A 59 -11.28 -5.79 9.38
CA ILE A 59 -9.92 -6.03 8.86
C ILE A 59 -9.05 -6.70 9.93
N ASN A 60 -9.07 -6.18 11.16
CA ASN A 60 -8.31 -6.75 12.26
C ASN A 60 -8.77 -8.18 12.61
N GLN A 61 -10.08 -8.43 12.61
CA GLN A 61 -10.63 -9.76 12.87
C GLN A 61 -10.19 -10.76 11.79
N PHE A 62 -10.35 -10.41 10.52
CA PHE A 62 -9.94 -11.28 9.41
C PHE A 62 -8.44 -11.56 9.40
N ASN A 63 -7.62 -10.55 9.72
CA ASN A 63 -6.18 -10.76 9.86
C ASN A 63 -5.85 -11.68 11.06
N ALA A 64 -6.56 -11.52 12.19
CA ALA A 64 -6.42 -12.41 13.34
C ALA A 64 -6.84 -13.85 13.04
N ASP A 65 -7.80 -14.03 12.13
CA ASP A 65 -8.21 -15.34 11.59
C ASP A 65 -7.20 -15.92 10.57
N GLY A 66 -6.07 -15.23 10.34
CA GLY A 66 -4.96 -15.66 9.50
C GLY A 66 -5.04 -15.24 8.02
N LEU A 67 -6.03 -14.41 7.65
CA LEU A 67 -6.19 -13.96 6.28
C LEU A 67 -5.18 -12.87 5.91
N SER A 68 -4.65 -12.93 4.70
CA SER A 68 -3.86 -11.86 4.11
C SER A 68 -4.77 -10.80 3.50
N ILE A 69 -4.48 -9.53 3.78
CA ILE A 69 -5.31 -8.40 3.34
C ILE A 69 -4.45 -7.42 2.55
N ILE A 70 -4.90 -7.05 1.35
CA ILE A 70 -4.35 -5.92 0.60
C ILE A 70 -5.26 -4.72 0.83
N LEU A 71 -4.74 -3.71 1.50
CA LEU A 71 -5.42 -2.44 1.75
C LEU A 71 -5.00 -1.44 0.66
N VAL A 72 -5.96 -0.86 -0.06
CA VAL A 72 -5.65 0.23 -0.99
C VAL A 72 -6.23 1.51 -0.39
N SER A 73 -5.38 2.38 0.14
CA SER A 73 -5.81 3.61 0.80
C SER A 73 -4.87 4.78 0.52
N SER A 74 -5.44 5.97 0.40
CA SER A 74 -4.73 7.25 0.36
C SER A 74 -4.74 7.97 1.71
N GLU A 75 -5.44 7.44 2.71
CA GLU A 75 -5.54 8.05 4.04
C GLU A 75 -4.42 7.55 4.96
N MET A 76 -3.51 8.45 5.30
CA MET A 76 -2.33 8.11 6.10
C MET A 76 -2.66 7.43 7.45
N PRO A 77 -3.69 7.86 8.21
CA PRO A 77 -4.05 7.18 9.45
C PRO A 77 -4.45 5.72 9.26
N GLU A 78 -5.11 5.38 8.15
CA GLU A 78 -5.47 4.00 7.81
C GLU A 78 -4.23 3.18 7.49
N VAL A 79 -3.40 3.72 6.59
CA VAL A 79 -2.16 3.10 6.14
C VAL A 79 -1.25 2.78 7.33
N LEU A 80 -1.00 3.77 8.18
CA LEU A 80 -0.13 3.63 9.36
C LEU A 80 -0.78 2.78 10.47
N GLY A 81 -2.08 2.92 10.68
CA GLY A 81 -2.80 2.20 11.74
C GLY A 81 -2.93 0.72 11.45
N MET A 82 -3.22 0.35 10.21
CA MET A 82 -3.67 -1.00 9.86
C MET A 82 -2.59 -1.91 9.28
N SER A 83 -1.54 -1.35 8.68
CA SER A 83 -0.65 -2.13 7.81
C SER A 83 0.61 -2.63 8.52
N ASP A 84 0.98 -3.88 8.26
CA ASP A 84 2.27 -4.45 8.64
C ASP A 84 3.38 -4.03 7.66
N ARG A 85 3.02 -3.91 6.37
CA ARG A 85 3.90 -3.42 5.31
C ARG A 85 3.17 -2.42 4.43
N ILE A 86 3.88 -1.41 3.98
CA ILE A 86 3.34 -0.30 3.19
C ILE A 86 4.19 -0.13 1.95
N ILE A 87 3.53 -0.15 0.81
CA ILE A 87 4.14 -0.02 -0.49
C ILE A 87 3.66 1.28 -1.10
N VAL A 88 4.60 2.14 -1.47
CA VAL A 88 4.30 3.45 -2.04
C VAL A 88 4.63 3.44 -3.52
N MET A 89 3.74 4.06 -4.29
CA MET A 89 3.88 4.26 -5.72
C MET A 89 3.97 5.74 -6.08
N HIS A 90 4.78 6.04 -7.07
CA HIS A 90 4.97 7.35 -7.67
C HIS A 90 5.20 7.19 -9.18
N GLU A 91 4.44 7.93 -10.02
CA GLU A 91 4.54 7.90 -11.48
C GLU A 91 4.51 6.48 -12.09
N GLY A 92 3.61 5.62 -11.58
CA GLY A 92 3.45 4.24 -12.07
C GLY A 92 4.56 3.27 -11.68
N HIS A 93 5.52 3.71 -10.84
CA HIS A 93 6.59 2.90 -10.30
C HIS A 93 6.44 2.75 -8.78
N LEU A 94 7.04 1.71 -8.22
CA LEU A 94 7.15 1.53 -6.78
C LEU A 94 8.29 2.41 -6.28
N SER A 95 7.97 3.38 -5.43
CA SER A 95 8.92 4.33 -4.87
C SER A 95 9.49 3.91 -3.51
N GLY A 96 8.85 2.95 -2.84
CA GLY A 96 9.40 2.37 -1.62
C GLY A 96 8.51 1.28 -1.02
N GLU A 97 9.13 0.45 -0.19
CA GLU A 97 8.46 -0.55 0.64
C GLU A 97 8.95 -0.39 2.10
N PHE A 98 8.02 -0.30 3.04
CA PHE A 98 8.30 0.01 4.44
C PHE A 98 7.63 -1.01 5.34
N THR A 99 8.32 -1.45 6.39
CA THR A 99 7.65 -2.09 7.52
C THR A 99 6.92 -1.05 8.36
N ARG A 100 6.02 -1.49 9.22
CA ARG A 100 5.34 -0.63 10.21
C ARG A 100 6.30 0.24 11.01
N GLU A 101 7.47 -0.29 11.38
CA GLU A 101 8.47 0.43 12.19
C GLU A 101 9.20 1.52 11.41
N GLN A 102 9.33 1.36 10.10
CA GLN A 102 9.97 2.32 9.20
C GLN A 102 9.01 3.40 8.71
N ALA A 103 7.71 3.10 8.75
CA ALA A 103 6.68 3.92 8.17
C ALA A 103 6.30 5.10 9.08
N THR A 104 6.75 6.29 8.72
CA THR A 104 6.21 7.55 9.24
C THR A 104 5.47 8.29 8.13
N GLN A 105 4.51 9.15 8.50
CA GLN A 105 3.82 10.00 7.52
C GLN A 105 4.81 10.77 6.64
N GLU A 106 5.87 11.32 7.23
CA GLU A 106 6.91 12.06 6.50
C GLU A 106 7.64 11.18 5.46
N VAL A 107 8.11 10.00 5.86
CA VAL A 107 8.83 9.07 4.97
C VAL A 107 7.93 8.59 3.84
N LEU A 108 6.68 8.23 4.15
CA LEU A 108 5.72 7.78 3.15
C LEU A 108 5.33 8.90 2.18
N MET A 109 5.14 10.13 2.69
CA MET A 109 4.88 11.28 1.82
C MET A 109 6.08 11.60 0.93
N ALA A 110 7.30 11.55 1.47
CA ALA A 110 8.53 11.72 0.69
C ALA A 110 8.63 10.67 -0.43
N ALA A 111 8.28 9.41 -0.14
CA ALA A 111 8.20 8.34 -1.14
C ALA A 111 7.17 8.64 -2.23
N ALA A 112 5.98 9.13 -1.84
CA ALA A 112 4.87 9.39 -2.74
C ALA A 112 5.12 10.57 -3.70
N VAL A 113 6.02 11.50 -3.35
CA VAL A 113 6.43 12.62 -4.21
C VAL A 113 7.79 12.41 -4.88
N GLY A 114 8.32 11.18 -4.86
CA GLY A 114 9.58 10.83 -5.53
C GLY A 114 10.86 11.37 -4.87
N LYS A 115 10.80 11.79 -3.60
CA LYS A 115 11.93 12.42 -2.88
C LYS A 115 12.76 11.48 -2.04
N LEU A 116 12.45 10.18 -2.00
CA LEU A 116 13.37 9.23 -1.39
C LEU A 116 14.58 9.07 -2.30
N ASN A 117 15.74 9.52 -1.82
CA ASN A 117 17.02 9.13 -2.39
C ASN A 117 17.03 7.60 -2.46
N ARG A 118 17.37 7.05 -3.63
CA ARG A 118 17.52 5.62 -3.89
C ARG A 118 18.59 5.06 -2.95
N VAL A 119 18.21 4.68 -1.74
CA VAL A 119 19.08 4.00 -0.79
C VAL A 119 18.64 2.54 -0.78
N ASN A 120 19.51 1.72 -1.37
CA ASN A 120 19.58 0.26 -1.33
C ASN A 120 18.63 -0.50 -2.27
N GLN A 121 19.05 -0.63 -3.52
CA GLN A 121 18.98 -1.91 -4.22
C GLN A 121 20.41 -2.49 -4.24
N GLU A 122 20.73 -3.31 -3.25
CA GLU A 122 21.74 -4.37 -3.33
C GLU A 122 21.08 -5.69 -2.94
#